data_AF-A0A0P8YU92-F1
#
_entry.id   AF-A0A0P8YU92-F1
#
_cell.length_a   1.000
_cell.length_b   1.000
_cell.length_c   1.000
_cell.angle_alpha   90.00
_cell.angle_beta   90.00
_cell.angle_gamma   90.00
#
_symmetry.space_group_name_H-M   'P 1'
#
loop_
_entity.id
_entity.type
_entity.pdbx_description
1 polymer ?
#
loop_
_entity_poly.entity_id
_entity_poly.type
_entity_poly.pdbx_seq_one_letter_code
_entity_poly.pdbx_strand_id
1 'polypeptide(L)'
;MNSDLIIKAYEISGKYNVILKGNIKIRGDVTCILFAHYCKSTLFYYDFFNVLRDVLNVNRIAGKNLKEIKRLIKLNGYKKIWTKGVFSFYGDLRPLAVEAGFGKWSDSGIISNEKYGTDFLITAIFYK
;
A
#
# COMPACT_ATOMS: atom_id res chain seq x y z
N MET A 1 -12.70 -2.12 15.64
CA MET A 1 -12.31 -1.74 14.27
C MET A 1 -13.52 -2.00 13.40
N ASN A 2 -13.97 -1.05 12.57
CA ASN A 2 -15.16 -1.29 11.74
C ASN A 2 -14.80 -2.30 10.63
N SER A 3 -15.05 -3.58 10.89
CA SER A 3 -14.68 -4.69 10.01
C SER A 3 -15.32 -4.55 8.64
N ASP A 4 -16.56 -4.05 8.57
CA ASP A 4 -17.30 -3.84 7.32
C ASP A 4 -16.62 -2.80 6.39
N LEU A 5 -16.10 -1.71 6.96
CA LEU A 5 -15.37 -0.70 6.18
C LEU A 5 -14.10 -1.28 5.55
N ILE A 6 -13.36 -2.11 6.29
CA ILE A 6 -12.10 -2.70 5.82
C ILE A 6 -12.38 -3.76 4.75
N ILE A 7 -13.39 -4.60 4.93
CA ILE A 7 -13.80 -5.59 3.92
C ILE A 7 -14.18 -4.89 2.61
N LYS A 8 -15.02 -3.85 2.66
CA LYS A 8 -15.37 -3.04 1.48
C LYS A 8 -14.16 -2.37 0.84
N ALA A 9 -13.21 -1.90 1.65
CA ALA A 9 -11.95 -1.36 1.13
C ALA A 9 -11.14 -2.43 0.38
N TYR A 10 -11.10 -3.66 0.88
CA TYR A 10 -10.41 -4.78 0.24
C TYR A 10 -11.09 -5.22 -1.05
N GLU A 11 -12.42 -5.20 -1.11
CA GLU A 11 -13.17 -5.47 -2.34
C GLU A 11 -12.87 -4.43 -3.43
N ILE A 12 -12.94 -3.14 -3.10
CA ILE A 12 -12.60 -2.05 -4.03
C ILE A 12 -11.16 -2.20 -4.55
N SER A 13 -10.23 -2.49 -3.65
CA SER A 13 -8.81 -2.66 -4.02
C SER A 13 -8.56 -3.81 -5.00
N GLY A 14 -9.47 -4.80 -5.05
CA GLY A 14 -9.42 -5.89 -6.04
C GLY A 14 -9.50 -5.39 -7.48
N LYS A 15 -10.24 -4.29 -7.75
CA LYS A 15 -10.35 -3.65 -9.07
C LYS A 15 -9.03 -3.02 -9.55
N TYR A 16 -8.09 -2.82 -8.64
CA TYR A 16 -6.83 -2.12 -8.88
C TYR A 16 -5.61 -3.03 -8.79
N ASN A 17 -5.80 -4.36 -8.95
CA ASN A 17 -4.73 -5.35 -8.97
C ASN A 17 -3.83 -5.32 -7.73
N VAL A 18 -4.39 -4.99 -6.57
CA VAL A 18 -3.68 -5.05 -5.29
C VAL A 18 -3.41 -6.52 -4.93
N ILE A 19 -2.14 -6.84 -4.68
CA ILE A 19 -1.66 -8.21 -4.43
C ILE A 19 -1.60 -8.57 -2.94
N LEU A 20 -1.38 -7.60 -2.06
CA LEU A 20 -1.43 -7.79 -0.61
C LEU A 20 -2.25 -6.66 0.03
N LYS A 21 -3.04 -7.03 1.04
CA LYS A 21 -3.97 -6.14 1.74
C LYS A 21 -3.82 -6.41 3.22
N GLY A 22 -3.70 -5.35 4.00
CA GLY A 22 -3.47 -5.48 5.43
C GLY A 22 -3.94 -4.23 6.14
N ASN A 23 -4.20 -4.34 7.42
CA ASN A 23 -4.55 -3.19 8.23
C ASN A 23 -3.97 -3.37 9.63
N ILE A 24 -3.65 -2.24 10.25
CA ILE A 24 -3.10 -2.19 11.59
C ILE A 24 -3.69 -0.99 12.31
N LYS A 25 -3.68 -1.04 13.64
CA LYS A 25 -3.98 0.12 14.47
C LYS A 25 -2.67 0.76 14.90
N ILE A 26 -2.47 2.01 14.52
CA ILE A 26 -1.29 2.78 14.90
C ILE A 26 -1.68 3.65 16.09
N ARG A 27 -0.75 3.79 17.05
CA ARG A 27 -0.81 4.63 18.27
C ARG A 27 -2.17 5.34 18.50
N GLY A 28 -2.90 4.88 19.51
CA GLY A 28 -4.20 5.46 19.90
C GLY A 28 -5.35 4.90 19.05
N ASP A 29 -6.04 5.78 18.32
CA ASP A 29 -7.25 5.50 17.54
C ASP A 29 -7.03 5.52 16.01
N VAL A 30 -5.79 5.74 15.55
CA VAL A 30 -5.50 5.83 14.11
C VAL A 30 -5.50 4.44 13.49
N THR A 31 -6.39 4.22 12.51
CA THR A 31 -6.40 3.00 11.70
C THR A 31 -5.58 3.24 10.44
N CYS A 32 -4.76 2.27 10.08
CA CYS A 32 -3.99 2.26 8.83
C CYS A 32 -4.41 1.06 7.99
N ILE A 33 -4.74 1.29 6.72
CA ILE A 33 -4.92 0.24 5.72
C ILE A 33 -3.77 0.35 4.74
N LEU A 34 -3.07 -0.77 4.53
CA LEU A 34 -1.96 -0.89 3.61
C LEU A 34 -2.36 -1.73 2.40
N PHE A 35 -1.76 -1.40 1.26
CA PHE A 35 -1.91 -2.12 0.00
C PHE A 35 -0.55 -2.28 -0.66
N ALA A 36 -0.25 -3.49 -1.14
CA ALA A 36 0.90 -3.76 -1.99
C ALA A 36 0.47 -3.91 -3.45
N HIS A 37 1.23 -3.30 -4.34
CA HIS A 37 1.04 -3.35 -5.78
C HIS A 37 2.25 -4.01 -6.41
N TYR A 38 2.04 -5.01 -7.26
CA TYR A 38 3.15 -5.70 -7.91
C TYR A 38 3.97 -4.71 -8.74
N CYS A 39 5.29 -4.74 -8.56
CA CYS A 39 6.24 -3.99 -9.36
C CYS A 39 7.56 -4.74 -9.34
N LYS A 40 8.00 -5.19 -10.51
CA LYS A 40 9.22 -5.97 -10.64
C LYS A 40 10.42 -5.19 -10.09
N SER A 41 11.19 -5.81 -9.20
CA SER A 41 12.40 -5.24 -8.59
C SER A 41 13.63 -5.31 -9.52
N THR A 42 13.41 -5.24 -10.84
CA THR A 42 14.50 -5.18 -11.82
C THR A 42 15.43 -4.03 -11.46
N LEU A 43 16.73 -4.31 -11.37
CA LEU A 43 17.74 -3.30 -11.06
C LEU A 43 17.63 -2.15 -12.05
N PHE A 44 17.44 -0.94 -11.51
CA PHE A 44 17.17 0.29 -12.25
C PHE A 44 18.22 0.59 -13.34
N TYR A 45 19.45 0.09 -13.18
CA TYR A 45 20.57 0.30 -14.09
C TYR A 45 20.55 -0.59 -15.34
N TYR A 46 19.83 -1.71 -15.33
CA TYR A 46 19.75 -2.58 -16.51
C TYR A 46 18.70 -2.11 -17.51
N ASP A 47 17.63 -1.45 -17.04
CA ASP A 47 16.50 -1.05 -17.90
C ASP A 47 15.71 0.14 -17.32
N PHE A 48 16.39 1.29 -17.21
CA PHE A 48 15.87 2.50 -16.57
C PHE A 48 14.49 2.92 -17.10
N PHE A 49 14.31 2.96 -18.42
CA PHE A 49 13.08 3.47 -19.03
C PHE A 49 11.89 2.55 -18.81
N ASN A 50 12.06 1.24 -18.91
CA ASN A 50 10.96 0.30 -18.67
C ASN A 50 10.60 0.26 -17.19
N VAL A 51 11.60 0.25 -16.29
CA VAL A 51 11.35 0.29 -14.84
C VAL A 51 10.65 1.60 -14.46
N LEU A 52 11.09 2.75 -14.96
CA LEU A 52 10.43 4.02 -14.70
C LEU A 52 8.97 4.01 -15.19
N ARG A 53 8.73 3.51 -16.40
CA ARG A 53 7.37 3.41 -16.97
C ARG A 53 6.48 2.51 -16.11
N ASP A 54 6.99 1.38 -15.65
CA ASP A 54 6.24 0.43 -14.82
C ASP A 54 5.93 1.03 -13.45
N VAL A 55 6.90 1.67 -12.80
CA VAL A 55 6.68 2.34 -11.51
C VAL A 55 5.67 3.48 -11.65
N LEU A 56 5.71 4.27 -12.72
CA LEU A 56 4.72 5.32 -12.99
C LEU A 56 3.31 4.73 -13.22
N ASN A 57 3.22 3.61 -13.94
CA ASN A 57 1.96 2.90 -14.15
C ASN A 57 1.38 2.39 -12.83
N VAL A 58 2.20 1.77 -11.98
CA VAL A 58 1.82 1.31 -10.64
C VAL A 58 1.37 2.48 -9.78
N ASN A 59 2.12 3.59 -9.77
CA ASN A 59 1.76 4.78 -9.00
C ASN A 59 0.39 5.35 -9.45
N ARG A 60 0.09 5.36 -10.75
CA ARG A 60 -1.20 5.79 -11.28
C ARG A 60 -2.34 4.89 -10.80
N ILE A 61 -2.17 3.57 -10.84
CA ILE A 61 -3.18 2.60 -10.39
C ILE A 61 -3.37 2.70 -8.88
N ALA A 62 -2.28 2.72 -8.11
CA ALA A 62 -2.30 2.87 -6.66
C ALA A 62 -2.96 4.18 -6.23
N GLY A 63 -2.71 5.28 -6.95
CA GLY A 63 -3.37 6.57 -6.72
C GLY A 63 -4.88 6.52 -6.91
N LYS A 64 -5.37 5.80 -7.94
CA LYS A 64 -6.81 5.59 -8.15
C LYS A 64 -7.43 4.78 -7.01
N ASN A 65 -6.78 3.69 -6.61
CA ASN A 65 -7.19 2.89 -5.45
C ASN A 65 -7.33 3.78 -4.20
N LEU A 66 -6.26 4.50 -3.82
CA LEU A 66 -6.28 5.39 -2.65
C LEU A 66 -7.39 6.44 -2.71
N LYS A 67 -7.69 7.00 -3.89
CA LYS A 67 -8.76 7.99 -4.07
C LYS A 67 -10.14 7.39 -3.79
N GLU A 68 -10.42 6.18 -4.27
CA GLU A 68 -11.71 5.51 -4.05
C GLU A 68 -11.87 5.07 -2.59
N ILE A 69 -10.82 4.49 -2.00
CA ILE A 69 -10.83 4.11 -0.58
C ILE A 69 -11.00 5.34 0.33
N LYS A 70 -10.34 6.46 0.01
CA LYS A 70 -10.54 7.73 0.73
C LYS A 70 -11.99 8.21 0.67
N ARG A 71 -12.66 8.05 -0.48
CA ARG A 71 -14.09 8.39 -0.62
C ARG A 71 -14.96 7.48 0.24
N LEU A 72 -14.70 6.17 0.23
CA LEU A 72 -15.40 5.20 1.09
C LEU A 72 -15.28 5.57 2.57
N ILE A 73 -14.06 5.86 3.04
CA ILE A 73 -13.79 6.22 4.44
C ILE A 73 -14.52 7.53 4.81
N LYS A 74 -14.52 8.54 3.93
CA LYS A 74 -15.30 9.78 4.14
C LYS A 74 -16.80 9.51 4.27
N LEU A 75 -17.37 8.65 3.42
CA LEU A 75 -18.79 8.29 3.46
C LEU A 75 -19.18 7.59 4.76
N ASN A 76 -18.22 6.96 5.43
CA ASN A 76 -18.40 6.32 6.75
C ASN A 76 -18.16 7.29 7.93
N GLY A 77 -18.13 8.60 7.68
CA GLY A 77 -18.13 9.64 8.73
C GLY A 77 -16.76 10.07 9.24
N TYR A 78 -15.68 9.43 8.79
CA TYR A 78 -14.32 9.80 9.21
C TYR A 78 -13.88 11.13 8.58
N LYS A 79 -13.41 12.05 9.42
CA LYS A 79 -13.03 13.41 8.99
C LYS A 79 -11.54 13.55 8.73
N LYS A 80 -10.69 12.86 9.51
CA LYS A 80 -9.24 12.99 9.42
C LYS A 80 -8.68 11.81 8.63
N ILE A 81 -8.30 12.06 7.37
CA ILE A 81 -7.84 11.00 6.45
C ILE A 81 -6.59 11.46 5.70
N TRP A 82 -5.53 10.65 5.76
CA TRP A 82 -4.25 10.90 5.09
C TRP A 82 -3.88 9.71 4.20
N THR A 83 -3.24 9.98 3.08
CA THR A 83 -2.85 8.96 2.09
C THR A 83 -1.37 9.07 1.78
N LYS A 84 -0.70 7.93 1.69
CA LYS A 84 0.68 7.81 1.22
C LYS A 84 0.69 6.94 -0.04
N GLY A 85 1.02 7.58 -1.16
CA GLY A 85 1.27 6.91 -2.42
C GLY A 85 2.67 6.32 -2.48
N VAL A 86 2.99 5.71 -3.63
CA VAL A 86 4.27 5.03 -3.89
C VAL A 86 5.46 5.98 -3.71
N PHE A 87 5.33 7.23 -4.15
CA PHE A 87 6.39 8.25 -4.08
C PHE A 87 6.30 9.17 -2.85
N SER A 88 5.70 8.72 -1.74
CA SER A 88 5.63 9.57 -0.55
C SER A 88 7.03 9.78 0.03
N PHE A 89 7.52 11.03 0.04
CA PHE A 89 8.88 11.38 0.45
C PHE A 89 9.17 11.25 1.96
N TYR A 90 8.15 11.18 2.80
CA TYR A 90 8.31 11.21 4.26
C TYR A 90 7.66 10.00 4.91
N GLY A 91 8.31 9.39 5.91
CA GLY A 91 7.75 8.29 6.70
C GLY A 91 7.78 6.95 5.97
N ASP A 92 8.56 6.02 6.50
CA ASP A 92 8.74 4.69 5.94
C ASP A 92 7.50 3.80 6.17
N LEU A 93 6.92 3.28 5.09
CA LEU A 93 5.79 2.34 5.16
C LEU A 93 6.23 0.91 5.41
N ARG A 94 7.51 0.58 5.25
CA ARG A 94 8.04 -0.77 5.38
C ARG A 94 7.78 -1.37 6.78
N PRO A 95 8.07 -0.70 7.91
CA PRO A 95 7.74 -1.23 9.23
C PRO A 95 6.25 -1.55 9.40
N LEU A 96 5.37 -0.69 8.87
CA LEU A 96 3.92 -0.89 8.93
C LEU A 96 3.46 -2.06 8.05
N ALA A 97 4.13 -2.29 6.92
CA ALA A 97 3.85 -3.42 6.05
C ALA A 97 4.27 -4.75 6.67
N VAL A 98 5.40 -4.79 7.40
CA VAL A 98 5.81 -5.97 8.18
C VAL A 98 4.78 -6.27 9.27
N GLU A 99 4.36 -5.26 10.03
CA GLU A 99 3.32 -5.42 11.06
C GLU A 99 1.97 -5.88 10.47
N ALA A 100 1.66 -5.44 9.24
CA ALA A 100 0.47 -5.87 8.51
C ALA A 100 0.62 -7.24 7.80
N GLY A 101 1.73 -7.95 8.02
CA GLY A 101 1.94 -9.29 7.49
C GLY A 101 2.32 -9.35 6.01
N PHE A 102 2.81 -8.27 5.40
CA PHE A 102 3.19 -8.27 3.98
C PHE A 102 4.47 -9.07 3.71
N GLY A 103 5.29 -9.30 4.73
CA GLY A 103 6.53 -10.03 4.60
C GLY A 103 7.45 -9.81 5.79
N LYS A 104 8.71 -10.21 5.64
CA LYS A 104 9.76 -10.07 6.66
C LYS A 104 10.93 -9.27 6.07
N TRP A 105 11.70 -8.62 6.94
CA TRP A 105 12.99 -8.06 6.53
C TRP A 105 13.90 -9.18 6.06
N SER A 106 14.48 -9.02 4.88
CA SER A 106 15.50 -9.93 4.35
C SER A 106 16.91 -9.37 4.57
N ASP A 107 17.92 -10.19 4.33
CA ASP A 107 19.33 -9.80 4.46
C ASP A 107 19.73 -8.66 3.50
N SER A 108 18.93 -8.42 2.45
CA SER A 108 19.11 -7.27 1.54
C SER A 108 18.65 -5.93 2.13
N GLY A 109 18.04 -5.93 3.32
CA GLY A 109 17.43 -4.73 3.92
C GLY A 109 16.11 -4.30 3.26
N ILE A 110 15.54 -5.15 2.39
CA ILE A 110 14.23 -4.96 1.75
C ILE A 110 13.25 -5.99 2.32
N ILE A 111 11.98 -5.62 2.43
CA ILE A 111 10.92 -6.56 2.83
C ILE A 111 10.70 -7.57 1.71
N SER A 112 10.73 -8.85 2.05
CA SER A 112 10.41 -9.94 1.14
C SER A 112 9.15 -10.67 1.57
N ASN A 113 8.30 -10.98 0.60
CA ASN A 113 7.11 -11.80 0.73
C ASN A 113 7.40 -13.21 0.16
N GLU A 114 6.84 -14.26 0.77
CA GLU A 114 7.06 -15.65 0.33
C GLU A 114 6.66 -15.91 -1.13
N LYS A 115 5.59 -15.25 -1.61
CA LYS A 115 5.07 -15.43 -2.97
C LYS A 115 5.61 -14.40 -3.96
N TYR A 116 5.77 -13.16 -3.51
CA TYR A 116 6.08 -12.03 -4.40
C TYR A 116 7.53 -11.54 -4.28
N GLY A 117 8.36 -12.18 -3.45
CA GLY A 117 9.73 -11.73 -3.20
C GLY A 117 9.75 -10.27 -2.75
N THR A 118 10.64 -9.47 -3.34
CA THR A 118 10.72 -8.01 -3.13
C THR A 118 9.94 -7.21 -4.19
N ASP A 119 9.14 -7.86 -5.04
CA ASP A 119 8.53 -7.27 -6.24
C ASP A 119 7.22 -6.52 -5.96
N PHE A 120 7.23 -5.58 -5.02
CA PHE A 120 6.04 -4.79 -4.73
C PHE A 120 6.33 -3.41 -4.15
N LEU A 121 5.40 -2.48 -4.43
CA LEU A 121 5.38 -1.13 -3.88
C LEU A 121 4.21 -0.99 -2.91
N ILE A 122 4.45 -0.25 -1.83
CA ILE A 122 3.50 -0.12 -0.72
C ILE A 122 2.80 1.23 -0.80
N THR A 123 1.49 1.23 -0.54
CA THR A 123 0.70 2.44 -0.30
C THR A 123 -0.12 2.27 0.97
N ALA A 124 -0.50 3.39 1.58
CA ALA A 124 -1.25 3.36 2.82
C ALA A 124 -2.28 4.49 2.92
N ILE A 125 -3.36 4.23 3.64
CA ILE A 125 -4.36 5.22 4.05
C ILE A 125 -4.54 5.16 5.55
N PHE A 126 -4.48 6.33 6.19
CA PHE A 126 -4.58 6.51 7.63
C PHE A 126 -5.85 7.29 7.93
N TYR A 127 -6.60 6.88 8.94
CA TYR A 127 -7.82 7.60 9.33
C TYR A 127 -8.14 7.47 10.82
N LYS A 128 -8.84 8.50 11.33
CA LYS A 128 -9.48 8.52 12.65
C LYS A 128 -10.70 9.43 12.67
#